data_AF-X0VHB0-F1
#
_entry.id   AF-X0VHB0-F1
#
_cell.length_a   1.000
_cell.length_b   1.000
_cell.length_c   1.000
_cell.angle_alpha   90.00
_cell.angle_beta   90.00
_cell.angle_gamma   90.00
#
_symmetry.space_group_name_H-M   'P 1'
#
loop_
_entity.id
_entity.type
_entity.pdbx_description
1 polymer ?
#
loop_
_entity_poly.entity_id
_entity_poly.type
_entity_poly.pdbx_seq_one_letter_code
_entity_poly.pdbx_strand_id
1 'polypeptide(L)'
;MNFKKIPKLRIGNLEAKIPIIQGGMAVGISLSGLASAVANTGGIGVIGTAGIGMLEPDFAKNFTEANKRALCGVIRKARKMTKGIIGVNIMV
;
A
#
# COMPACT_ATOMS: atom_id res chain seq x y z
N MET A 1 8.63 19.74 14.84
CA MET A 1 8.10 20.33 13.60
C MET A 1 6.65 20.75 13.81
N ASN A 2 6.27 21.99 13.43
CA ASN A 2 4.89 22.45 13.57
C ASN A 2 4.11 22.12 12.29
N PHE A 3 3.36 21.00 12.30
CA PHE A 3 2.56 20.55 11.15
C PHE A 3 1.45 21.53 10.74
N LYS A 4 1.15 22.56 11.55
CA LYS A 4 0.16 23.59 11.20
C LYS A 4 0.51 24.40 9.95
N LYS A 5 1.78 24.44 9.52
CA LYS A 5 2.22 25.17 8.32
C LYS A 5 2.25 24.33 7.04
N ILE A 6 2.15 22.99 7.12
CA ILE A 6 2.17 22.15 5.94
C ILE A 6 0.74 22.00 5.41
N PRO A 7 0.48 22.27 4.12
CA PRO A 7 -0.83 22.06 3.53
C PRO A 7 -1.33 20.63 3.75
N LYS A 8 -2.64 20.50 3.97
CA LYS A 8 -3.28 19.19 4.07
C LYS A 8 -3.20 18.47 2.73
N LEU A 9 -2.79 17.21 2.75
CA LEU A 9 -2.87 16.34 1.58
C LEU A 9 -4.29 15.77 1.49
N ARG A 10 -5.02 16.18 0.44
CA ARG A 10 -6.37 15.70 0.12
C ARG A 10 -6.38 14.99 -1.23
N ILE A 11 -7.00 13.82 -1.27
CA ILE A 11 -7.19 13.04 -2.51
C ILE A 11 -8.66 12.61 -2.54
N GLY A 12 -9.46 13.28 -3.37
CA GLY A 12 -10.91 13.11 -3.36
C GLY A 12 -11.51 13.39 -1.98
N ASN A 13 -12.17 12.40 -1.39
CA ASN A 13 -12.77 12.46 -0.07
C ASN A 13 -11.82 12.06 1.09
N LEU A 14 -10.55 11.77 0.79
CA LEU A 14 -9.55 11.36 1.77
C LEU A 14 -8.68 12.55 2.18
N GLU A 15 -8.44 12.72 3.48
CA GLU A 15 -7.49 13.68 4.04
C GLU A 15 -6.49 12.96 4.95
N ALA A 16 -5.20 13.09 4.67
CA ALA A 16 -4.16 12.53 5.54
C ALA A 16 -3.92 13.44 6.75
N LYS A 17 -3.79 12.85 7.95
CA LYS A 17 -3.46 13.59 9.18
C LYS A 17 -2.04 14.18 9.08
N ILE A 18 -1.12 13.37 8.59
CA ILE A 18 0.26 13.75 8.27
C ILE A 18 0.38 13.70 6.74
N PRO A 19 0.71 14.80 6.05
CA PRO A 19 0.75 14.86 4.59
C PRO A 19 2.02 14.20 4.03
N ILE A 20 2.23 12.92 4.37
CA ILE A 20 3.36 12.09 3.95
C ILE A 20 2.81 10.79 3.35
N ILE A 21 3.34 10.43 2.18
CA ILE A 21 3.08 9.17 1.51
C ILE A 21 4.35 8.34 1.57
N GLN A 22 4.28 7.13 2.11
CA GLN A 22 5.36 6.16 1.97
C GLN A 22 5.31 5.57 0.56
N GLY A 23 6.38 5.70 -0.22
CA GLY A 23 6.41 5.27 -1.62
C GLY A 23 6.27 3.74 -1.79
N GLY A 24 5.47 3.29 -2.76
CA GLY A 24 5.25 1.86 -3.00
C GLY A 24 6.49 1.16 -3.55
N MET A 25 7.08 0.26 -2.77
CA MET A 25 8.27 -0.53 -3.09
C MET A 25 7.87 -1.97 -3.45
N ALA A 26 8.19 -2.37 -4.67
CA ALA A 26 7.86 -3.67 -5.26
C ALA A 26 8.68 -4.83 -4.65
N VAL A 27 8.58 -6.03 -5.26
CA VAL A 27 9.37 -7.22 -4.88
C VAL A 27 9.20 -7.58 -3.39
N GLY A 28 7.97 -7.41 -2.88
CA GLY A 28 7.63 -7.80 -1.52
C GLY A 28 8.11 -6.87 -0.40
N ILE A 29 8.66 -5.69 -0.71
CA ILE A 29 9.15 -4.75 0.32
C ILE A 29 8.00 -4.02 1.01
N SER A 30 7.14 -3.31 0.26
CA SER A 30 5.99 -2.61 0.84
C SER A 30 4.71 -3.43 0.69
N LEU A 31 4.52 -4.35 1.64
CA LEU A 31 3.31 -5.18 1.78
C LEU A 31 2.39 -4.65 2.89
N SER A 32 1.47 -5.51 3.32
CA SER A 32 0.48 -5.20 4.36
C SER A 32 1.07 -4.66 5.66
N GLY A 33 2.23 -5.15 6.10
CA GLY A 33 2.90 -4.71 7.33
C GLY A 33 3.30 -3.23 7.28
N LEU A 34 4.19 -2.87 6.36
CA LEU A 34 4.67 -1.49 6.24
C LEU A 34 3.55 -0.51 5.88
N ALA A 35 2.69 -0.87 4.92
CA ALA A 35 1.61 0.01 4.48
C ALA A 35 0.61 0.29 5.62
N SER A 36 0.23 -0.73 6.40
CA SER A 36 -0.68 -0.52 7.54
C SER A 36 -0.03 0.24 8.70
N ALA A 37 1.25 0.01 8.96
CA ALA A 37 2.01 0.74 9.98
C ALA A 37 2.04 2.24 9.68
N VAL A 38 2.38 2.64 8.45
CA VAL A 38 2.37 4.05 8.03
C VAL A 38 0.96 4.65 8.08
N ALA A 39 -0.05 3.91 7.65
CA ALA A 39 -1.43 4.37 7.73
C ALA A 39 -1.89 4.61 9.18
N ASN A 40 -1.45 3.76 10.13
CA ASN A 40 -1.76 3.90 11.55
C ASN A 40 -1.08 5.10 12.22
N THR A 41 0.05 5.59 11.70
CA THR A 41 0.66 6.85 12.18
C THR A 41 -0.03 8.10 11.64
N GLY A 42 -1.00 7.94 10.73
CA GLY A 42 -1.76 9.03 10.11
C GLY A 42 -1.19 9.54 8.80
N GLY A 43 -0.15 8.89 8.27
CA GLY A 43 0.30 9.05 6.89
C GLY A 43 -0.49 8.17 5.91
N ILE A 44 -0.01 8.07 4.68
CA ILE A 44 -0.55 7.17 3.66
C ILE A 44 0.47 6.06 3.38
N GLY A 45 0.11 4.81 3.66
CA GLY A 45 0.94 3.65 3.30
C GLY A 45 0.60 3.13 1.91
N VAL A 46 1.61 2.71 1.13
CA VAL A 46 1.40 2.26 -0.26
C VAL A 46 1.94 0.86 -0.48
N ILE A 47 1.10 0.00 -1.06
CA ILE A 47 1.47 -1.36 -1.47
C ILE A 47 2.07 -1.32 -2.88
N GLY A 48 3.29 -1.84 -3.05
CA GLY A 48 3.91 -2.02 -4.37
C GLY A 48 3.40 -3.29 -5.05
N THR A 49 2.89 -3.19 -6.28
CA THR A 49 2.24 -4.34 -6.95
C THR A 49 3.12 -5.09 -7.95
N ALA A 50 4.20 -4.49 -8.45
CA ALA A 50 5.08 -5.15 -9.41
C ALA A 50 5.72 -6.41 -8.80
N GLY A 51 5.45 -7.57 -9.42
CA GLY A 51 5.92 -8.87 -8.94
C GLY A 51 5.38 -9.27 -7.56
N ILE A 52 4.24 -8.73 -7.12
CA ILE A 52 3.67 -9.03 -5.80
C ILE A 52 3.32 -10.52 -5.61
N GLY A 53 3.04 -11.22 -6.70
CA GLY A 53 2.78 -12.66 -6.71
C GLY A 53 4.03 -13.54 -6.72
N MET A 54 5.25 -13.01 -6.61
CA MET A 54 6.49 -13.78 -6.80
C MET A 54 6.63 -15.00 -5.89
N LEU A 55 5.98 -15.00 -4.73
CA LEU A 55 5.98 -16.12 -3.77
C LEU A 55 4.82 -17.11 -3.99
N GLU A 56 3.95 -16.87 -4.97
CA GLU A 56 2.87 -17.79 -5.33
C GLU A 56 3.44 -19.01 -6.07
N PRO A 57 2.95 -20.24 -5.80
CA PRO A 57 3.50 -21.46 -6.36
C PRO A 57 3.50 -21.54 -7.90
N ASP A 58 2.54 -20.86 -8.53
CA ASP A 58 2.32 -20.86 -9.97
C ASP A 58 2.78 -19.57 -10.66
N PHE A 59 3.52 -18.67 -9.98
CA PHE A 59 3.89 -17.35 -10.52
C PHE A 59 4.50 -17.38 -11.92
N ALA A 60 5.42 -18.32 -12.19
CA ALA A 60 6.08 -18.43 -13.49
C ALA A 60 5.16 -18.98 -14.60
N LYS A 61 4.13 -19.76 -14.24
CA LYS A 61 3.19 -20.39 -15.18
C LYS A 61 1.91 -19.60 -15.38
N ASN A 62 1.48 -18.88 -14.34
CA ASN A 62 0.22 -18.15 -14.29
C ASN A 62 0.42 -16.77 -13.63
N PHE A 63 1.33 -15.98 -14.22
CA PHE A 63 1.77 -14.70 -13.71
C PHE A 63 0.61 -13.76 -13.35
N THR A 64 -0.36 -13.63 -14.24
CA THR A 64 -1.50 -12.72 -14.05
C THR A 64 -2.35 -13.11 -12.84
N GLU A 65 -2.76 -14.38 -12.73
CA GLU A 65 -3.62 -14.82 -11.62
C GLU A 65 -2.85 -14.88 -10.29
N ALA A 66 -1.57 -15.27 -10.32
CA ALA A 66 -0.70 -15.22 -9.14
C ALA A 66 -0.62 -13.79 -8.56
N ASN A 67 -0.34 -12.79 -9.40
CA ASN A 67 -0.29 -11.39 -8.94
C ASN A 67 -1.66 -10.89 -8.45
N LYS A 68 -2.77 -11.23 -9.13
CA LYS A 68 -4.13 -10.86 -8.69
C LYS A 68 -4.46 -11.45 -7.32
N ARG A 69 -4.18 -12.74 -7.11
CA ARG A 69 -4.45 -13.44 -5.83
C ARG A 69 -3.62 -12.84 -4.71
N ALA A 70 -2.32 -12.66 -4.92
CA ALA A 70 -1.43 -12.05 -3.94
C ALA A 70 -1.85 -10.61 -3.61
N LEU A 71 -2.15 -9.78 -4.61
CA LEU A 71 -2.62 -8.41 -4.41
C LEU A 71 -3.90 -8.34 -3.59
N CYS A 72 -4.90 -9.17 -3.92
CA CYS A 72 -6.14 -9.28 -3.15
C CYS A 72 -5.85 -9.66 -1.69
N GLY A 73 -4.97 -10.65 -1.47
CA GLY A 73 -4.56 -11.08 -0.13
C GLY A 73 -3.90 -9.97 0.68
N VAL A 74 -2.95 -9.25 0.08
CA VAL A 74 -2.20 -8.17 0.73
C VAL A 74 -3.11 -6.99 1.06
N ILE A 75 -4.00 -6.57 0.15
CA ILE A 75 -4.97 -5.49 0.41
C ILE A 75 -5.90 -5.87 1.57
N ARG A 76 -6.46 -7.09 1.55
CA ARG A 76 -7.35 -7.57 2.63
C ARG A 76 -6.63 -7.60 3.97
N LYS A 77 -5.38 -8.10 4.01
CA LYS A 77 -4.57 -8.12 5.23
C LYS A 77 -4.26 -6.72 5.74
N ALA A 78 -3.84 -5.80 4.86
CA ALA A 78 -3.59 -4.41 5.21
C ALA A 78 -4.85 -3.75 5.80
N ARG A 79 -6.01 -3.95 5.16
CA ARG A 79 -7.31 -3.42 5.62
C ARG A 79 -7.76 -3.97 6.97
N LYS A 80 -7.42 -5.22 7.31
CA LYS A 80 -7.64 -5.77 8.66
C LYS A 80 -6.74 -5.12 9.72
N MET A 81 -5.57 -4.60 9.32
CA MET A 81 -4.55 -4.04 10.22
C MET A 81 -4.66 -2.52 10.41
N THR A 82 -5.41 -1.81 9.57
CA THR A 82 -5.56 -0.35 9.65
C THR A 82 -6.91 0.14 9.14
N LYS A 83 -7.45 1.17 9.80
CA LYS A 83 -8.54 2.01 9.29
C LYS A 83 -8.03 3.27 8.56
N GLY A 84 -6.71 3.47 8.52
CA GLY A 84 -6.07 4.59 7.84
C GLY A 84 -6.06 4.46 6.31
N ILE A 85 -5.50 5.45 5.65
CA ILE A 85 -5.45 5.51 4.19
C ILE A 85 -4.35 4.58 3.67
N ILE A 86 -4.69 3.71 2.71
CA ILE A 86 -3.71 2.91 1.97
C ILE A 86 -3.89 3.14 0.47
N GLY A 87 -2.78 3.14 -0.26
CA GLY A 87 -2.75 3.17 -1.72
C GLY A 87 -2.15 1.90 -2.31
N VAL A 88 -2.25 1.77 -3.63
CA VAL A 88 -1.58 0.74 -4.44
C VAL A 88 -0.82 1.43 -5.57
N ASN A 89 0.44 1.03 -5.78
CA ASN A 89 1.25 1.52 -6.89
C ASN A 89 1.23 0.49 -8.02
N ILE A 90 0.58 0.80 -9.14
CA ILE A 90 0.41 -0.07 -10.31
C ILE A 90 1.17 0.53 -11.48
N MET A 91 2.08 -0.25 -12.05
CA MET A 91 2.79 0.11 -13.29
C MET A 91 1.86 -0.15 -14.49
N VAL A 92 1.80 0.80 -15.42
CA VAL A 92 1.02 0.72 -16.68
C VAL A 92 1.94 0.59 -17.87
#